data_AF-A0A1H2Z1W8-F1
#
_entry.id   AF-A0A1H2Z1W8-F1
#
_cell.length_a   1.000
_cell.length_b   1.000
_cell.length_c   1.000
_cell.angle_alpha   90.00
_cell.angle_beta   90.00
_cell.angle_gamma   90.00
#
_symmetry.space_group_name_H-M   'P 1'
#
loop_
_entity.id
_entity.type
_entity.pdbx_description
1 polymer ?
#
loop_
_entity_poly.entity_id
_entity_poly.type
_entity_poly.pdbx_seq_one_letter_code
_entity_poly.pdbx_strand_id
1 'polypeptide(L)' 'MKKNCILSIYRESFQCLECRKQEHFVVEKPQVPHSVLQNSMATASAVAHVIVQKYQMAVPLHRQEQDMEKLP' A
#
# COMPACT_ATOMS: atom_id res chain seq x y z
N MET A 1 3.62 10.81 22.31
CA MET A 1 3.81 9.49 21.68
C MET A 1 3.76 9.69 20.17
N LYS A 2 4.88 9.50 19.46
CA LYS A 2 4.98 9.74 18.01
C LYS A 2 4.15 8.67 17.27
N LYS A 3 3.00 9.07 16.73
CA LYS A 3 2.21 8.25 15.80
C LYS A 3 2.91 8.27 14.44
N ASN A 4 3.82 7.33 14.21
CA ASN A 4 4.39 7.08 12.89
C ASN A 4 3.51 6.05 12.17
N CYS A 5 2.48 6.50 11.46
CA CYS A 5 1.83 5.64 10.47
C CYS A 5 1.77 6.40 9.15
N ILE A 6 2.80 6.19 8.32
CA ILE A 6 2.82 6.58 6.92
C ILE A 6 3.27 5.34 6.14
N LEU A 7 2.30 4.52 5.72
CA LEU A 7 2.53 3.40 4.79
C LEU A 7 2.41 3.94 3.36
N SER A 8 3.42 4.67 2.90
CA SER A 8 3.44 5.19 1.53
C SER A 8 3.55 4.03 0.54
N ILE A 9 2.68 4.01 -0.48
CA ILE A 9 2.83 3.08 -1.60
C ILE A 9 3.98 3.61 -2.47
N TYR A 10 5.14 2.98 -2.36
CA TYR A 10 6.29 3.32 -3.20
C TYR A 10 6.08 2.73 -4.60
N ARG A 11 6.29 3.56 -5.62
CA ARG A 11 6.34 3.12 -7.02
C ARG A 11 7.63 3.63 -7.64
N GLU A 12 8.37 2.73 -8.24
CA GLU A 12 9.55 3.09 -9.03
C GLU A 12 9.09 3.64 -10.37
N SER A 13 9.68 4.77 -10.76
CA SER A 13 9.52 5.34 -12.09
C SER A 13 10.68 4.88 -12.95
N PHE A 14 10.40 4.21 -14.06
CA PHE A 14 11.44 3.75 -14.98
C PHE A 14 11.55 4.73 -16.15
N GLN A 15 12.77 4.94 -16.62
CA GLN A 15 13.07 5.71 -17.80
C GLN A 15 13.93 4.87 -18.75
N CYS A 16 13.50 4.78 -20.01
CA CYS A 16 14.33 4.17 -21.05
C CYS A 16 15.52 5.10 -21.39
N LEU A 17 16.74 4.59 -21.26
CA LEU A 17 17.96 5.35 -21.54
C LEU A 17 18.10 5.71 -23.03
N GLU A 18 17.61 4.86 -23.93
CA GLU A 18 17.69 5.08 -25.37
C GLU A 18 16.69 6.15 -25.82
N CYS A 19 15.45 6.09 -25.32
CA CYS A 19 14.42 7.12 -25.54
C CYS A 19 14.85 8.49 -25.01
N ARG A 20 15.61 8.53 -23.90
CA ARG A 20 16.15 9.77 -23.34
C ARG A 20 17.14 10.45 -24.31
N LYS A 21 17.93 9.70 -25.07
CA LYS A 21 18.87 10.26 -26.08
C LYS A 21 18.14 10.86 -27.28
N GLN A 22 16.94 10.37 -27.58
CA GLN A 22 16.08 10.84 -28.68
C GLN A 22 15.12 11.97 -28.24
N GLU A 23 15.39 12.63 -27.11
CA GLU A 23 14.55 13.67 -26.49
C GLU A 23 13.11 13.23 -26.17
N HIS A 24 12.86 11.92 -26.05
CA HIS A 24 11.57 11.37 -25.67
C HIS A 24 11.52 11.14 -24.15
N PHE A 25 11.03 12.14 -23.43
CA PHE A 25 10.98 12.16 -21.96
C PHE A 25 9.65 11.65 -21.40
N VAL A 26 9.33 10.38 -21.66
CA VAL A 26 8.18 9.73 -21.01
C VAL A 26 8.68 8.97 -19.79
N VAL A 27 8.19 9.39 -18.61
CA VAL A 27 8.38 8.66 -17.35
C VAL A 27 7.21 7.70 -17.20
N GLU A 28 7.47 6.41 -17.36
CA GLU A 28 6.45 5.39 -17.17
C GLU A 28 6.31 5.07 -15.68
N LYS A 29 5.08 5.18 -15.17
CA LYS A 29 4.74 4.80 -13.81
C LYS A 29 3.92 3.51 -13.88
N PRO A 30 4.27 2.47 -13.12
CA PRO A 30 3.45 1.27 -13.07
C PRO A 30 2.04 1.60 -12.56
N GLN A 31 1.05 0.89 -13.08
CA GLN A 31 -0.33 1.01 -12.62
C GLN A 31 -0.41 0.54 -11.17
N VAL A 32 -0.79 1.44 -10.27
CA VAL A 32 -1.03 1.11 -8.86
C VAL A 32 -2.54 0.87 -8.71
N PRO A 33 -2.96 -0.26 -8.13
CA PRO A 33 -4.37 -0.51 -7.90
C PRO A 33 -4.95 0.60 -7.00
N HIS A 34 -6.12 1.10 -7.37
CA HIS A 34 -6.84 2.06 -6.52
C HIS A 34 -7.15 1.45 -5.16
N SER A 35 -7.18 2.28 -4.12
CA SER A 35 -7.56 1.83 -2.79
C SER A 35 -8.99 1.31 -2.81
N VAL A 36 -9.24 0.24 -2.05
CA VAL A 36 -10.56 -0.40 -1.98
C VAL A 36 -11.59 0.51 -1.31
N LEU A 37 -11.11 1.38 -0.41
CA LEU A 37 -11.92 2.38 0.27
C LEU A 37 -11.54 3.76 -0.27
N GLN A 38 -12.53 4.52 -0.75
CA GLN A 38 -12.32 5.88 -1.24
C GLN A 38 -11.66 6.74 -0.17
N ASN A 39 -10.68 7.56 -0.58
CA ASN A 39 -9.90 8.43 0.31
C ASN A 39 -9.14 7.69 1.44
N SER A 40 -9.02 6.37 1.37
CA SER A 40 -8.22 5.56 2.29
C SER A 40 -6.91 5.15 1.63
N MET A 41 -5.90 4.91 2.47
CA MET A 41 -4.64 4.28 2.06
C MET A 41 -4.68 2.74 2.18
N ALA A 42 -5.83 2.16 2.51
CA ALA A 42 -5.98 0.72 2.63
C ALA A 42 -5.87 0.05 1.24
N THR A 43 -4.79 -0.71 1.05
CA THR A 43 -4.60 -1.57 -0.12
C THR A 43 -5.52 -2.80 -0.04
N ALA A 44 -5.79 -3.43 -1.19
CA ALA A 44 -6.61 -4.66 -1.22
C ALA A 44 -6.07 -5.76 -0.29
N SER A 45 -4.75 -5.93 -0.24
CA SER A 45 -4.10 -6.90 0.65
C SER A 45 -4.31 -6.57 2.12
N ALA A 46 -4.22 -5.29 2.50
CA ALA A 46 -4.47 -4.86 3.88
C ALA A 46 -5.92 -5.12 4.31
N VAL A 47 -6.89 -4.80 3.45
CA VAL A 47 -8.31 -5.06 3.70
C VAL A 47 -8.58 -6.57 3.80
N ALA A 48 -8.03 -7.37 2.89
CA ALA A 48 -8.18 -8.82 2.90
C ALA A 48 -7.63 -9.43 4.21
N HIS A 49 -6.45 -8.98 4.66
CA HIS A 49 -5.88 -9.41 5.93
C HIS A 49 -6.82 -9.12 7.10
N VAL A 50 -7.37 -7.91 7.16
CA VAL A 50 -8.30 -7.50 8.23
C VAL A 50 -9.56 -8.35 8.24
N ILE A 51 -10.14 -8.63 7.06
CA ILE A 51 -11.35 -9.45 6.90
C ILE A 51 -11.08 -10.89 7.35
N VAL A 52 -9.97 -11.49 6.93
CA VAL A 52 -9.58 -12.86 7.32
C VAL A 52 -9.42 -12.97 8.84
N GLN A 53 -8.72 -12.02 9.46
CA GLN A 53 -8.57 -11.96 10.93
C GLN A 53 -9.92 -11.87 11.63
N LYS A 54 -10.79 -10.95 11.17
CA LYS A 54 -12.08 -10.69 11.82
C LYS A 54 -13.07 -11.84 11.67
N TYR A 55 -13.24 -12.35 10.46
CA TYR A 55 -14.35 -13.26 10.14
C TYR A 55 -13.94 -14.73 10.09
N GLN A 56 -12.76 -15.04 9.59
CA GLN A 56 -12.30 -16.43 9.52
C GLN A 56 -11.67 -16.89 10.83
N MET A 57 -10.88 -16.03 11.47
CA MET A 57 -10.16 -16.36 12.70
C MET A 57 -10.82 -15.81 13.97
N ALA A 58 -11.93 -15.08 13.83
CA ALA A 58 -12.67 -14.48 14.94
C ALA A 58 -11.78 -13.66 15.91
N VAL A 59 -10.73 -13.02 15.39
CA VAL A 59 -9.80 -12.24 16.19
C VAL A 59 -10.51 -11.03 16.77
N PRO A 60 -10.43 -10.79 18.09
CA PRO A 60 -11.04 -9.61 18.69
C PRO A 60 -10.29 -8.35 18.26
N LEU A 61 -11.03 -7.25 18.09
CA LEU A 61 -10.52 -6.01 17.47
C LEU A 61 -9.29 -5.45 18.20
N HIS A 62 -9.29 -5.47 19.55
CA HIS A 62 -8.16 -4.98 20.34
C HIS A 62 -6.86 -5.77 20.09
N ARG A 63 -6.95 -7.08 19.80
CA ARG A 63 -5.78 -7.90 19.47
C ARG A 63 -5.29 -7.58 18.06
N GLN A 64 -6.22 -7.45 17.12
CA GLN A 64 -5.92 -7.05 15.75
C GLN A 64 -5.19 -5.69 15.71
N GLU A 65 -5.64 -4.71 16.49
CA GLU A 65 -4.98 -3.40 16.60
C GLU A 65 -3.56 -3.52 17.17
N GLN A 66 -3.38 -4.30 18.25
CA GLN A 66 -2.06 -4.55 18.84
C GLN A 66 -1.11 -5.25 17.87
N ASP A 67 -1.60 -6.19 17.07
CA ASP A 67 -0.78 -6.90 16.08
C ASP A 67 -0.42 -5.97 14.92
N MET A 68 -1.32 -5.08 14.51
CA MET A 68 -1.04 -4.05 13.51
C MET A 68 0.01 -3.03 13.97
N GLU A 69 -0.01 -2.64 15.25
CA GLU A 69 0.99 -1.71 15.82
C GLU A 69 2.40 -2.33 15.89
N LYS A 70 2.50 -3.67 15.93
CA LYS A 70 3.77 -4.40 15.96
C LYS A 70 4.35 -4.69 14.58
N LEU A 71 3.60 -4.45 13.49
CA LEU A 71 4.13 -4.62 12.14
C LEU A 71 5.22 -3.57 11.87
N PRO A 72 6.37 -3.98 11.31
CA PRO A 72 7.52 -3.09 11.08
C PRO A 72 7.27 -2.02 10.00
#